data_AF-A0A179ERV6-F1
#
_entry.id   AF-A0A179ERV6-F1
#
_cell.length_a   1.000
_cell.length_b   1.000
_cell.length_c   1.000
_cell.angle_alpha   90.00
_cell.angle_beta   90.00
_cell.angle_gamma   90.00
#
_symmetry.space_group_name_H-M   'P 1'
#
loop_
_entity.id
_entity.type
_entity.pdbx_description
1 polymer ?
#
loop_
_entity_poly.entity_id
_entity_poly.type
_entity_poly.pdbx_seq_one_letter_code
_entity_poly.pdbx_strand_id
1 'polypeptide(L)'
;MLFYIASALLGVSYITIFINRIRNDNYLKTKSKLIKNNLNNGETKLSYLVNDDRLNLYKKYNRIANISAMIALLLLIPMSIFALNGYYLVSYIAFIIAIAGFLAGFKKFVYTYHLIKENFVVAKLEKQNILIEIDDTEKEYIRKVYLKYICGILFGIICLVTAFSFILSL
;
A
#
# COMPACT_ATOMS: atom_id res chain seq x y z
N MET A 1 -10.33 8.03 26.27
CA MET A 1 -10.90 8.97 25.26
C MET A 1 -9.96 9.17 24.05
N LEU A 2 -8.69 9.52 24.24
CA LEU A 2 -7.71 9.71 23.16
C LEU A 2 -7.46 8.47 22.29
N PHE A 3 -7.44 7.27 22.86
CA PHE A 3 -7.33 6.00 22.11
C PHE A 3 -8.49 5.79 21.13
N TYR A 4 -9.71 6.13 21.53
CA TYR A 4 -10.91 6.05 20.67
C TYR A 4 -10.88 7.10 19.56
N ILE A 5 -10.40 8.32 19.87
CA ILE A 5 -10.19 9.39 18.88
C ILE A 5 -9.12 8.96 17.86
N ALA A 6 -7.99 8.40 18.30
CA ALA A 6 -6.94 7.90 17.42
C ALA A 6 -7.42 6.72 16.55
N SER A 7 -8.25 5.83 17.10
CA SER A 7 -8.86 4.71 16.37
C SER A 7 -9.86 5.20 15.32
N ALA A 8 -10.66 6.22 15.64
CA ALA A 8 -11.59 6.85 14.69
C ALA A 8 -10.85 7.58 13.56
N LEU A 9 -9.78 8.33 13.88
CA LEU A 9 -8.92 8.99 12.90
C LEU A 9 -8.21 7.97 11.98
N LEU A 10 -7.76 6.85 12.54
CA LEU A 10 -7.23 5.71 11.79
C LEU A 10 -8.28 5.17 10.82
N GLY A 11 -9.52 4.95 11.27
CA GLY A 11 -10.62 4.49 10.42
C GLY A 11 -10.93 5.45 9.26
N VAL A 12 -11.02 6.76 9.53
CA VAL A 12 -11.27 7.79 8.49
C VAL A 12 -10.12 7.88 7.49
N SER A 13 -8.88 7.79 7.96
CA SER A 13 -7.70 7.75 7.09
C SER A 13 -7.75 6.52 6.17
N TYR A 14 -8.13 5.36 6.70
CA TYR A 14 -8.26 4.12 5.94
C TYR A 14 -9.36 4.20 4.88
N ILE A 15 -10.51 4.80 5.19
CA ILE A 15 -11.59 5.04 4.22
C ILE A 15 -11.12 5.96 3.10
N THR A 16 -10.41 7.04 3.43
CA THR A 16 -9.89 8.00 2.44
C THR A 16 -8.84 7.35 1.53
N ILE A 17 -7.96 6.52 2.10
CA ILE A 17 -6.99 5.68 1.38
C ILE A 17 -7.73 4.69 0.45
N PHE A 18 -8.78 4.05 0.95
CA PHE A 18 -9.56 3.06 0.22
C PHE A 18 -10.29 3.67 -0.99
N ILE A 19 -10.94 4.82 -0.83
CA ILE A 19 -11.61 5.54 -1.94
C ILE A 19 -10.60 5.95 -3.03
N ASN A 20 -9.46 6.53 -2.63
CA ASN A 20 -8.44 6.94 -3.59
C ASN A 20 -7.78 5.74 -4.30
N ARG A 21 -7.61 4.63 -3.59
CA ARG A 21 -7.15 3.37 -4.17
C ARG A 21 -8.15 2.83 -5.19
N ILE A 22 -9.45 2.80 -4.89
CA ILE A 22 -10.49 2.37 -5.83
C ILE A 22 -10.48 3.23 -7.10
N ARG A 23 -10.38 4.56 -6.95
CA ARG A 23 -10.30 5.47 -8.10
C ARG A 23 -9.08 5.18 -8.97
N ASN A 24 -7.91 4.98 -8.36
CA ASN A 24 -6.68 4.65 -9.09
C ASN A 24 -6.75 3.26 -9.74
N ASP A 25 -7.27 2.24 -9.03
CA ASP A 25 -7.46 0.89 -9.55
C ASP A 25 -8.44 0.87 -10.73
N ASN A 26 -9.49 1.70 -10.69
CA ASN A 26 -10.43 1.85 -11.81
C ASN A 26 -9.76 2.51 -13.02
N TYR A 27 -8.98 3.56 -12.81
CA TYR A 27 -8.20 4.19 -13.88
C TYR A 27 -7.22 3.20 -14.53
N LEU A 28 -6.46 2.45 -13.72
CA LEU A 28 -5.52 1.42 -14.19
C LEU A 28 -6.21 0.25 -14.89
N LYS A 29 -7.38 -0.19 -14.42
CA LYS A 29 -8.21 -1.20 -15.11
C LYS A 29 -8.71 -0.72 -16.47
N THR A 30 -9.15 0.53 -16.57
CA THR A 30 -9.58 1.11 -17.85
C THR A 30 -8.42 1.17 -18.84
N LYS A 31 -7.23 1.59 -18.39
CA LYS A 31 -6.03 1.61 -19.22
C LYS A 31 -5.58 0.20 -19.63
N SER A 32 -5.63 -0.78 -18.73
CA SER A 32 -5.35 -2.19 -19.06
C SER A 32 -6.35 -2.77 -20.08
N LYS A 33 -7.64 -2.42 -19.99
CA LYS A 33 -8.65 -2.82 -20.98
C LYS A 33 -8.40 -2.17 -22.35
N LEU A 34 -7.98 -0.90 -22.38
CA LEU A 34 -7.60 -0.21 -23.62
C LEU A 34 -6.39 -0.90 -24.28
N ILE A 35 -5.38 -1.27 -23.50
CA ILE A 35 -4.23 -2.05 -24.00
C ILE A 35 -4.69 -3.40 -24.57
N LYS A 36 -5.58 -4.11 -23.87
CA LYS A 36 -6.12 -5.40 -24.34
C LYS A 36 -6.88 -5.25 -25.67
N ASN A 37 -7.69 -4.21 -25.81
CA ASN A 37 -8.44 -3.96 -27.04
C ASN A 37 -7.52 -3.55 -28.19
N ASN A 38 -6.48 -2.75 -27.94
CA ASN A 38 -5.50 -2.38 -28.94
C ASN A 38 -4.61 -3.57 -29.37
N LEU A 39 -4.30 -4.48 -28.45
CA LEU A 39 -3.65 -5.76 -28.75
C LEU A 39 -4.50 -6.65 -29.67
N ASN A 40 -5.78 -6.77 -29.37
CA ASN A 40 -6.72 -7.54 -30.19
C ASN A 40 -6.94 -6.92 -31.58
N ASN A 41 -6.79 -5.59 -31.69
CA ASN A 41 -6.94 -4.84 -32.94
C ASN A 41 -5.64 -4.68 -33.73
N GLY A 42 -4.51 -5.22 -33.25
CA GLY A 42 -3.21 -5.11 -33.93
C GLY A 42 -2.55 -3.72 -33.91
N GLU A 43 -3.06 -2.78 -33.10
CA GLU A 43 -2.51 -1.43 -33.00
C GLU A 43 -1.44 -1.33 -31.89
N THR A 44 -0.17 -1.27 -32.30
CA THR A 44 1.02 -1.18 -31.44
C THR A 44 1.29 0.24 -30.94
N LYS A 45 0.41 0.80 -30.09
CA LYS A 45 0.66 2.14 -29.49
C LYS A 45 0.97 2.15 -27.99
N LEU A 46 0.90 1.02 -27.30
CA LEU A 46 1.25 0.93 -25.87
C LEU A 46 2.42 -0.04 -25.67
N SER A 47 3.59 0.50 -25.35
CA SER A 47 4.76 -0.24 -24.88
C SER A 47 4.45 -0.85 -23.52
N TYR A 48 4.24 -2.16 -23.47
CA TYR A 48 4.15 -2.91 -22.22
C TYR A 48 5.25 -3.96 -22.15
N LEU A 49 5.82 -4.12 -20.95
CA LEU A 49 6.93 -5.04 -20.71
C LEU A 49 6.48 -6.16 -19.77
N VAL A 50 6.61 -7.38 -20.24
CA VAL A 50 6.18 -8.60 -19.51
C VAL A 50 7.36 -9.27 -18.77
N ASN A 51 8.58 -9.14 -19.30
CA ASN A 51 9.80 -9.76 -18.79
C ASN A 51 10.88 -8.71 -18.48
N ASP A 52 10.56 -7.76 -17.60
CA ASP A 52 11.49 -6.73 -17.14
C ASP A 52 11.97 -7.04 -15.71
N ASP A 53 13.26 -6.85 -15.43
CA ASP A 53 13.83 -7.05 -14.09
C ASP A 53 13.15 -6.19 -13.04
N ARG A 54 12.68 -5.01 -13.43
CA ARG A 54 11.95 -4.10 -12.55
C ARG A 54 10.61 -4.70 -12.10
N LEU A 55 9.96 -5.48 -12.97
CA LEU A 55 8.73 -6.20 -12.64
C LEU A 55 9.00 -7.37 -11.68
N ASN A 56 10.14 -8.04 -11.80
CA ASN A 56 10.56 -9.10 -10.87
C ASN A 56 10.82 -8.54 -9.46
N LEU A 57 11.51 -7.40 -9.38
CA LEU A 57 11.69 -6.64 -8.14
C LEU A 57 10.35 -6.21 -7.52
N TYR A 58 9.41 -5.69 -8.33
CA TYR A 58 8.07 -5.35 -7.86
C TYR A 58 7.34 -6.57 -7.26
N LYS A 59 7.37 -7.72 -7.95
CA LYS A 59 6.74 -8.96 -7.47
C LYS A 59 7.35 -9.42 -6.12
N LYS A 60 8.68 -9.34 -5.97
CA LYS A 60 9.38 -9.66 -4.72
C LYS A 60 8.91 -8.76 -3.58
N TYR A 61 8.90 -7.44 -3.77
CA TYR A 61 8.44 -6.51 -2.74
C TYR A 61 6.94 -6.64 -2.44
N ASN A 62 6.13 -6.97 -3.45
CA ASN A 62 4.72 -7.25 -3.26
C ASN A 62 4.48 -8.49 -2.38
N ARG A 63 5.29 -9.54 -2.55
CA ARG A 63 5.21 -10.73 -1.70
C ARG A 63 5.58 -10.40 -0.24
N ILE A 64 6.66 -9.65 -0.04
CA ILE A 64 7.09 -9.19 1.29
C ILE A 64 5.99 -8.34 1.93
N ALA A 65 5.40 -7.41 1.19
CA ALA A 65 4.32 -6.56 1.69
C ALA A 65 3.08 -7.36 2.12
N ASN A 66 2.70 -8.37 1.34
CA ASN A 66 1.56 -9.22 1.68
C ASN A 66 1.81 -10.04 2.96
N ILE A 67 2.98 -10.67 3.07
CA ILE A 67 3.37 -11.44 4.27
C ILE A 67 3.39 -10.51 5.50
N SER A 68 4.00 -9.34 5.35
CA SER A 68 4.17 -8.40 6.45
C SER A 68 2.84 -7.78 6.89
N ALA A 69 1.93 -7.50 5.95
CA ALA A 69 0.57 -7.05 6.26
C ALA A 69 -0.24 -8.13 6.99
N MET A 70 -0.09 -9.40 6.61
CA MET A 70 -0.73 -10.52 7.29
C MET A 70 -0.23 -10.68 8.72
N ILE A 71 1.08 -10.60 8.93
CA ILE A 71 1.71 -10.64 10.27
C ILE A 71 1.21 -9.46 11.11
N ALA A 72 1.18 -8.24 10.57
CA ALA A 72 0.71 -7.06 11.30
C ALA A 72 -0.77 -7.17 11.70
N LEU A 73 -1.65 -7.66 10.82
CA LEU A 73 -3.06 -7.90 11.13
C LEU A 73 -3.26 -8.97 12.21
N LEU A 74 -2.52 -10.08 12.11
CA LEU A 74 -2.56 -11.16 13.10
C LEU A 74 -2.10 -10.71 14.49
N LEU A 75 -1.23 -9.69 14.58
CA LEU A 75 -0.69 -9.19 15.84
C LEU A 75 -1.54 -8.08 16.46
N LEU A 76 -2.26 -7.28 15.66
CA LEU A 76 -3.10 -6.17 16.16
C LEU A 76 -4.25 -6.65 17.07
N ILE A 77 -4.87 -7.79 16.75
CA ILE A 77 -5.98 -8.36 17.53
C ILE A 77 -5.50 -8.85 18.91
N PRO A 78 -4.54 -9.78 19.02
CA PRO A 78 -4.05 -10.23 20.32
C PRO A 78 -3.35 -9.11 21.09
N MET A 79 -2.70 -8.16 20.44
CA MET A 79 -2.10 -6.99 21.11
C MET A 79 -3.12 -6.20 21.91
N SER A 80 -4.30 -5.94 21.35
CA SER A 80 -5.37 -5.19 22.03
C SER A 80 -5.99 -6.00 23.19
N ILE A 81 -6.17 -7.31 23.01
CA ILE A 81 -6.66 -8.22 24.06
C ILE A 81 -5.65 -8.30 25.23
N PHE A 82 -4.35 -8.45 24.94
CA PHE A 82 -3.31 -8.52 25.97
C PHE A 82 -3.18 -7.19 26.73
N ALA A 83 -3.28 -6.04 26.05
CA ALA A 83 -3.29 -4.74 26.70
C ALA A 83 -4.48 -4.58 27.66
N LEU A 84 -5.68 -4.98 27.24
CA LEU A 84 -6.90 -4.92 28.08
C LEU A 84 -6.79 -5.77 29.35
N ASN A 85 -6.07 -6.90 29.28
CA ASN A 85 -5.88 -7.82 30.40
C ASN A 85 -4.63 -7.50 31.24
N GLY A 86 -3.96 -6.37 31.01
CA GLY A 86 -2.78 -5.93 31.78
C GLY A 86 -1.45 -6.59 31.38
N TYR A 87 -1.41 -7.39 30.32
CA TYR A 87 -0.18 -8.00 29.79
C TYR A 87 0.59 -7.04 28.88
N TYR A 88 1.06 -5.92 29.44
CA TYR A 88 1.66 -4.82 28.68
C TYR A 88 2.95 -5.21 27.95
N LEU A 89 3.78 -6.07 28.53
CA LEU A 89 5.02 -6.54 27.88
C LEU A 89 4.75 -7.31 26.57
N VAL A 90 3.75 -8.20 26.59
CA VAL A 90 3.37 -9.00 25.42
C VAL A 90 2.74 -8.12 24.36
N SER A 91 1.89 -7.18 24.76
CA SER A 91 1.32 -6.17 23.87
C SER A 91 2.41 -5.31 23.22
N TYR A 92 3.45 -4.93 23.98
CA TYR A 92 4.61 -4.17 23.49
C TYR A 92 5.41 -4.92 22.40
N ILE A 93 5.72 -6.19 22.65
CA ILE A 93 6.42 -7.02 21.67
C ILE A 93 5.59 -7.16 20.39
N ALA A 94 4.29 -7.42 20.51
CA ALA A 94 3.39 -7.52 19.36
C ALA A 94 3.32 -6.21 18.56
N PHE A 95 3.30 -5.07 19.25
CA PHE A 95 3.32 -3.74 18.64
C PHE A 95 4.60 -3.47 17.83
N ILE A 96 5.78 -3.77 18.40
CA ILE A 96 7.06 -3.61 17.69
C ILE A 96 7.09 -4.47 16.43
N ILE A 97 6.68 -5.73 16.52
CA ILE A 97 6.68 -6.64 15.38
C ILE A 97 5.70 -6.16 14.30
N ALA A 98 4.54 -5.61 14.69
CA ALA A 98 3.60 -5.03 13.75
C ALA A 98 4.19 -3.81 13.01
N ILE A 99 4.91 -2.92 13.71
CA ILE A 99 5.62 -1.80 13.07
C ILE A 99 6.72 -2.29 12.12
N ALA A 100 7.53 -3.27 12.54
CA ALA A 100 8.58 -3.84 11.71
C ALA A 100 7.99 -4.47 10.42
N GLY A 101 6.86 -5.16 10.54
CA GLY A 101 6.10 -5.66 9.40
C GLY A 101 5.61 -4.54 8.48
N PHE A 102 5.04 -3.47 9.03
CA PHE A 102 4.64 -2.29 8.24
C PHE A 102 5.81 -1.67 7.48
N LEU A 103 6.96 -1.49 8.13
CA LEU A 103 8.18 -0.95 7.51
C LEU A 103 8.72 -1.86 6.40
N ALA A 104 8.70 -3.19 6.61
CA ALA A 104 9.09 -4.15 5.58
C ALA A 104 8.15 -4.10 4.37
N GLY A 105 6.84 -3.98 4.60
CA GLY A 105 5.85 -3.81 3.54
C GLY A 105 5.93 -2.45 2.83
N PHE A 106 6.45 -1.43 3.51
CA PHE A 106 6.60 -0.08 2.95
C PHE A 106 7.53 -0.05 1.73
N LYS A 107 8.49 -0.98 1.64
CA LYS A 107 9.42 -1.12 0.51
C LYS A 107 8.71 -1.24 -0.84
N LYS A 108 7.55 -1.91 -0.89
CA LYS A 108 6.74 -2.00 -2.12
C LYS A 108 6.29 -0.61 -2.60
N PHE A 109 5.84 0.24 -1.68
CA PHE A 109 5.31 1.55 -2.04
C PHE A 109 6.43 2.49 -2.53
N VAL A 110 7.58 2.47 -1.85
CA VAL A 110 8.78 3.20 -2.31
C VAL A 110 9.18 2.77 -3.72
N TYR A 111 9.23 1.46 -3.95
CA TYR A 111 9.62 0.93 -5.25
C TYR A 111 8.59 1.26 -6.35
N THR A 112 7.29 1.21 -6.05
CA THR A 112 6.26 1.61 -7.02
C THR A 112 6.36 3.09 -7.36
N TYR A 113 6.67 3.95 -6.37
CA TYR A 113 6.90 5.37 -6.60
C TYR A 113 8.14 5.61 -7.48
N HIS A 114 9.18 4.80 -7.33
CA HIS A 114 10.35 4.82 -8.20
C HIS A 114 9.97 4.48 -9.65
N LEU A 115 9.17 3.42 -9.88
CA LEU A 115 8.68 3.08 -11.22
C LEU A 115 7.92 4.24 -11.86
N ILE A 116 7.05 4.92 -11.11
CA ILE A 116 6.32 6.09 -11.62
C ILE A 116 7.28 7.22 -12.02
N LYS A 117 8.38 7.44 -11.27
CA LYS A 117 9.42 8.41 -11.66
C LYS A 117 10.10 8.05 -12.98
N GLU A 118 10.28 6.76 -13.24
CA GLU A 118 10.83 6.21 -14.49
C GLU A 118 9.80 6.12 -15.64
N ASN A 119 8.59 6.67 -15.49
CA ASN A 119 7.50 6.59 -16.47
C ASN A 119 6.89 5.19 -16.64
N PHE A 120 6.95 4.36 -15.60
CA PHE A 120 6.34 3.03 -15.62
C PHE A 120 5.33 2.82 -14.50
N VAL A 121 4.27 2.07 -14.80
CA VAL A 121 3.27 1.63 -13.83
C VAL A 121 3.00 0.15 -13.99
N VAL A 122 2.89 -0.56 -12.87
CA VAL A 122 2.48 -1.97 -12.90
C VAL A 122 0.96 -2.05 -12.96
N ALA A 123 0.44 -2.75 -13.97
CA ALA A 123 -0.96 -3.10 -14.06
C ALA A 123 -1.15 -4.61 -14.18
N LYS A 124 -2.38 -5.07 -13.95
CA LYS A 124 -2.74 -6.48 -14.08
C LYS A 124 -3.54 -6.67 -15.36
N LEU A 125 -2.97 -7.39 -16.31
CA LEU A 125 -3.64 -7.85 -17.52
C LEU A 125 -4.03 -9.31 -17.30
N GLU A 126 -5.33 -9.57 -17.21
CA GLU A 126 -5.89 -10.89 -16.87
C GLU A 126 -5.34 -11.45 -15.54
N LYS A 127 -4.41 -12.42 -15.60
CA LYS A 127 -3.76 -13.04 -14.44
C LYS A 127 -2.29 -12.65 -14.29
N GLN A 128 -1.75 -11.81 -15.18
CA GLN A 128 -0.33 -11.45 -15.20
C GLN A 128 -0.14 -9.97 -14.85
N ASN A 129 0.94 -9.67 -14.13
CA ASN A 129 1.38 -8.29 -13.91
C ASN A 129 2.25 -7.88 -15.10
N ILE A 130 2.04 -6.67 -15.61
CA ILE A 130 2.80 -6.06 -16.71
C ILE A 130 3.25 -4.66 -16.31
N LEU A 131 4.37 -4.18 -16.87
CA LEU A 131 4.71 -2.76 -16.82
C LEU A 131 4.09 -2.05 -18.01
N ILE A 132 3.50 -0.89 -17.78
CA ILE A 132 2.94 0.00 -18.79
C ILE A 132 3.72 1.30 -18.74
N GLU A 133 4.21 1.75 -19.89
CA GLU A 133 4.78 3.08 -20.02
C GLU A 133 3.67 4.15 -19.97
N ILE A 134 3.95 5.24 -19.27
CA ILE A 134 3.01 6.36 -19.09
C ILE A 134 3.63 7.66 -19.58
N ASP A 135 2.80 8.57 -20.09
CA ASP A 135 3.27 9.89 -20.50
C ASP A 135 3.45 10.84 -19.30
N ASP A 136 4.06 12.01 -19.53
CA ASP A 136 4.35 12.98 -18.46
C ASP A 136 3.08 13.56 -17.80
N THR A 137 1.97 13.66 -18.52
CA THR A 137 0.71 14.19 -17.99
C THR A 137 0.05 13.18 -17.04
N GLU A 138 0.05 11.90 -17.42
CA GLU A 138 -0.41 10.79 -16.60
C GLU A 138 0.53 10.58 -15.40
N LYS A 139 1.84 10.71 -15.60
CA LYS A 139 2.85 10.61 -14.54
C LYS A 139 2.57 11.56 -13.41
N GLU A 140 2.30 12.84 -13.70
CA GLU A 140 2.05 13.82 -12.66
C GLU A 140 0.77 13.51 -11.87
N TYR A 141 -0.30 13.10 -12.57
CA TYR A 141 -1.55 12.69 -11.94
C TYR A 141 -1.36 11.46 -11.03
N ILE A 142 -0.80 10.38 -11.57
CA ILE A 142 -0.58 9.11 -10.85
C ILE A 142 0.34 9.35 -9.65
N ARG A 143 1.40 10.15 -9.81
CA ARG A 143 2.31 10.51 -8.73
C ARG A 143 1.60 11.27 -7.61
N LYS A 144 0.74 12.25 -7.91
CA LYS A 144 -0.05 12.99 -6.90
C LYS A 144 -1.00 12.06 -6.14
N VAL A 145 -1.70 11.18 -6.83
CA VAL A 145 -2.61 10.20 -6.20
C VAL A 145 -1.82 9.22 -5.32
N TYR A 146 -0.70 8.70 -5.82
CA TYR A 146 0.13 7.74 -5.09
C TYR A 146 0.78 8.37 -3.85
N LEU A 147 1.18 9.64 -3.92
CA LEU A 147 1.73 10.36 -2.78
C LEU A 147 0.68 10.53 -1.66
N LYS A 148 -0.56 10.88 -2.01
CA LYS A 148 -1.66 10.96 -1.02
C LYS A 148 -1.89 9.62 -0.34
N TYR A 149 -1.79 8.51 -1.08
CA TYR A 149 -1.90 7.17 -0.54
C TYR A 149 -0.77 6.86 0.46
N ILE A 150 0.49 7.18 0.12
CA ILE A 150 1.63 7.03 1.04
C ILE A 150 1.44 7.87 2.30
N CYS A 151 1.08 9.14 2.16
CA CYS A 151 0.86 10.04 3.29
C CYS A 151 -0.24 9.51 4.23
N GLY A 152 -1.31 8.91 3.68
CA GLY A 152 -2.35 8.28 4.48
C GLY A 152 -1.84 7.11 5.32
N ILE A 153 -1.01 6.24 4.75
CA ILE A 153 -0.39 5.13 5.50
C ILE A 153 0.50 5.66 6.62
N LEU A 154 1.37 6.64 6.31
CA LEU A 154 2.26 7.24 7.30
C LEU A 154 1.49 7.91 8.44
N PHE A 155 0.42 8.63 8.12
CA PHE A 155 -0.47 9.22 9.12
C PHE A 155 -1.10 8.15 10.03
N GLY A 156 -1.56 7.04 9.45
CA GLY A 156 -2.09 5.91 10.23
C GLY A 156 -1.04 5.31 11.19
N ILE A 157 0.20 5.11 10.72
CA ILE A 157 1.29 4.63 11.58
C ILE A 157 1.56 5.60 12.74
N ILE A 158 1.59 6.91 12.47
CA ILE A 158 1.77 7.94 13.50
C ILE A 158 0.65 7.83 14.54
N CYS A 159 -0.61 7.77 14.12
CA CYS A 159 -1.74 7.60 15.04
C CYS A 159 -1.63 6.32 15.88
N LEU A 160 -1.19 5.20 15.28
CA LEU A 160 -0.99 3.93 15.97
C LEU A 160 0.09 4.04 17.06
N VAL A 161 1.22 4.67 16.73
CA VAL A 161 2.31 4.97 17.69
C VAL A 161 1.81 5.87 18.82
N THR A 162 1.06 6.91 18.48
CA THR A 162 0.55 7.85 19.50
C THR A 162 -0.42 7.14 20.44
N ALA A 163 -1.36 6.36 19.89
CA ALA A 163 -2.32 5.57 20.66
C ALA A 163 -1.63 4.58 21.60
N PHE A 164 -0.57 3.93 21.13
CA PHE A 164 0.18 2.96 21.92
C PHE A 164 1.03 3.61 23.03
N SER A 165 1.64 4.78 22.77
CA SER A 165 2.35 5.53 23.82
C SER A 165 1.45 5.97 24.97
N PHE A 166 0.15 6.20 24.73
CA PHE A 166 -0.81 6.54 25.79
C PHE A 166 -1.23 5.35 26.65
N ILE A 167 -1.19 4.11 26.12
CA ILE A 167 -1.44 2.90 26.91
C ILE A 167 -0.33 2.71 27.96
N LEU A 168 0.90 3.14 27.66
CA LEU A 168 2.05 3.03 28.55
C LEU A 168 2.17 4.15 29.60
N SER A 169 1.48 5.27 29.40
CA SER A 169 1.48 6.39 30.35
C SER A 169 0.40 6.27 31.44
N LEU A 170 -0.30 5.14 31.50
CA LEU A 170 -1.42 4.82 32.39
C LEU A 170 -1.03 3.64 33.28
#